data_AF-A0A7D6HRL9-F1
#
_entry.id   AF-A0A7D6HRL9-F1
#
_cell.length_a   1.000
_cell.length_b   1.000
_cell.length_c   1.000
_cell.angle_alpha   90.00
_cell.angle_beta   90.00
_cell.angle_gamma   90.00
#
_symmetry.space_group_name_H-M   'P 1'
#
loop_
_entity.id
_entity.type
_entity.pdbx_description
1 polymer ?
#
loop_
_entity_poly.entity_id
_entity_poly.type
_entity_poly.pdbx_seq_one_letter_code
_entity_poly.pdbx_strand_id
1 'polypeptide(L)'
;MQCPDWPELVLHREITAVNSKLKRWNKAYYINGQSLVNDETYDQIYALWKHWSNCLHQPIDKIHSLSLPVKGRKVHPVAHTGLKKITVDEVARWIAGRYEVCLQPKVDGVSVTLVYRKGKLAALISRGNGVEGIDWSKKADFLPAIPKKIPNHASQLILQGELFWYQSGH
;
A
#
# COMPACT_ATOMS: atom_id res chain seq x y z
N MET A 1 4.40 -6.94 -24.31
CA MET A 1 4.65 -5.69 -25.06
C MET A 1 6.08 -5.73 -25.56
N GLN A 2 6.33 -5.31 -26.79
CA GLN A 2 7.70 -5.17 -27.31
C GLN A 2 8.30 -3.85 -26.82
N CYS A 3 9.63 -3.77 -26.71
CA CYS A 3 10.29 -2.50 -26.40
C CYS A 3 10.10 -1.52 -27.58
N PRO A 4 9.88 -0.23 -27.30
CA PRO A 4 9.73 0.76 -28.35
C PRO A 4 11.04 0.92 -29.14
N ASP A 5 10.93 1.08 -30.46
CA ASP A 5 12.06 1.31 -31.37
C ASP A 5 12.50 2.79 -31.37
N TRP A 6 12.59 3.37 -30.18
CA TRP A 6 12.94 4.78 -30.00
C TRP A 6 14.43 4.93 -29.68
N PRO A 7 15.05 6.08 -30.03
CA PRO A 7 16.37 6.40 -29.54
C PRO A 7 16.41 6.34 -28.01
N GLU A 8 17.48 5.77 -27.45
CA GLU A 8 17.64 5.57 -26.00
C GLU A 8 17.44 6.87 -25.20
N LEU A 9 17.90 8.00 -25.72
CA LEU A 9 17.71 9.33 -25.11
C LEU A 9 16.23 9.72 -25.00
N VAL A 10 15.43 9.42 -26.03
CA VAL A 10 13.99 9.69 -26.04
C VAL A 10 13.30 8.80 -25.01
N LEU A 11 13.63 7.50 -25.00
CA LEU A 11 13.08 6.56 -24.03
C LEU A 11 13.38 6.97 -22.58
N HIS A 12 14.62 7.39 -22.29
CA HIS A 12 15.01 7.93 -20.98
C HIS A 12 14.18 9.15 -20.57
N ARG A 13 13.97 10.10 -21.50
CA ARG A 13 13.18 11.31 -21.25
C ARG A 13 11.73 10.96 -20.91
N GLU A 14 11.12 10.06 -21.67
CA GLU A 14 9.73 9.63 -21.46
C GLU A 14 9.57 8.88 -20.12
N ILE A 15 10.49 7.97 -19.79
CA ILE A 15 10.50 7.30 -18.47
C ILE A 15 10.58 8.32 -17.34
N THR A 16 11.43 9.34 -17.47
CA THR A 16 11.58 10.40 -16.47
C THR A 16 10.30 11.24 -16.32
N ALA A 17 9.66 11.58 -17.44
CA ALA A 17 8.40 12.33 -17.44
C ALA A 17 7.26 11.54 -16.78
N VAL A 18 7.14 10.25 -17.12
CA VAL A 18 6.12 9.37 -16.51
C VAL A 18 6.40 9.15 -15.02
N ASN A 19 7.65 8.93 -14.61
CA ASN A 19 8.03 8.81 -13.20
C ASN A 19 7.63 10.06 -12.40
N SER A 20 7.82 11.24 -12.97
CA SER A 20 7.45 12.51 -12.33
C SER A 20 5.94 12.65 -12.12
N LYS A 21 5.13 12.20 -13.09
CA LYS A 21 3.66 12.12 -12.96
C LYS A 21 3.25 11.13 -11.86
N LEU A 22 3.81 9.93 -11.87
CA LEU A 22 3.54 8.89 -10.87
C LEU A 22 3.88 9.38 -9.45
N LYS A 23 5.02 10.04 -9.25
CA LYS A 23 5.41 10.63 -7.96
C LYS A 23 4.40 11.68 -7.48
N ARG A 24 3.92 12.54 -8.38
CA ARG A 24 2.89 13.54 -8.06
C ARG A 24 1.57 12.88 -7.67
N TRP A 25 1.12 11.88 -8.42
CA TRP A 25 -0.11 11.15 -8.11
C TRP A 25 -0.01 10.39 -6.79
N ASN A 26 1.12 9.72 -6.53
CA ASN A 26 1.38 9.05 -5.25
C ASN A 26 1.34 10.02 -4.07
N LYS A 27 1.96 11.20 -4.20
CA LYS A 27 1.89 12.23 -3.16
C LYS A 27 0.45 12.69 -2.93
N ALA A 28 -0.30 12.98 -3.99
CA ALA A 28 -1.69 13.43 -3.87
C ALA A 28 -2.56 12.37 -3.19
N TYR A 29 -2.44 11.11 -3.60
CA TYR A 29 -3.23 10.01 -3.07
C TYR A 29 -2.86 9.70 -1.61
N TYR A 30 -1.60 9.37 -1.33
CA TYR A 30 -1.18 8.88 -0.01
C TYR A 30 -1.00 9.97 1.06
N ILE A 31 -0.68 11.21 0.67
CA ILE A 31 -0.43 12.31 1.63
C ILE A 31 -1.62 13.27 1.71
N ASN A 32 -2.18 13.66 0.55
CA ASN A 32 -3.24 14.66 0.50
C ASN A 32 -4.64 14.05 0.52
N GLY A 33 -4.79 12.73 0.34
CA GLY A 33 -6.10 12.06 0.23
C GLY A 33 -6.87 12.46 -1.03
N GLN A 34 -6.17 12.80 -2.11
CA GLN A 34 -6.74 13.28 -3.37
C GLN A 34 -6.42 12.31 -4.51
N SER A 35 -7.46 11.78 -5.17
CA SER A 35 -7.29 10.99 -6.40
C SER A 35 -7.29 11.91 -7.61
N LEU A 36 -6.09 12.18 -8.16
CA LEU A 36 -5.95 13.01 -9.37
C LEU A 36 -6.27 12.27 -10.67
N VAL A 37 -6.25 10.94 -10.62
CA VAL A 37 -6.60 10.01 -11.68
C VAL A 37 -7.34 8.82 -11.06
N ASN A 38 -8.05 8.03 -11.87
CA ASN A 38 -8.63 6.77 -11.41
C ASN A 38 -7.57 5.64 -11.40
N ASP A 39 -7.88 4.56 -10.68
CA ASP A 39 -6.96 3.43 -10.47
C ASP A 39 -6.54 2.77 -11.78
N GLU A 40 -7.49 2.60 -12.71
CA GLU A 40 -7.21 1.99 -14.01
C GLU A 40 -6.17 2.81 -14.79
N THR A 41 -6.31 4.14 -14.83
CA THR A 41 -5.36 5.03 -15.51
C THR A 41 -3.99 4.98 -14.81
N TYR A 42 -3.97 4.98 -13.48
CA TYR A 42 -2.73 4.85 -12.72
C TYR A 42 -2.02 3.54 -13.04
N ASP A 43 -2.74 2.41 -13.01
CA ASP A 43 -2.20 1.08 -13.26
C ASP A 43 -1.64 0.93 -14.69
N GLN A 44 -2.35 1.45 -15.70
CA GLN A 44 -1.90 1.44 -17.09
C GLN A 44 -0.59 2.23 -17.25
N ILE A 45 -0.52 3.44 -16.69
CA ILE A 45 0.67 4.29 -16.77
C ILE A 45 1.84 3.69 -15.97
N TYR A 46 1.56 3.08 -14.83
CA TYR A 46 2.57 2.38 -14.03
C TYR A 46 3.12 1.15 -14.78
N ALA A 47 2.26 0.36 -15.41
CA ALA A 47 2.67 -0.77 -16.22
C ALA A 47 3.53 -0.35 -17.42
N LEU A 48 3.16 0.75 -18.08
CA LEU A 48 3.93 1.35 -19.18
C LEU A 48 5.33 1.78 -18.70
N TRP A 49 5.40 2.52 -17.60
CA TRP A 49 6.66 2.93 -16.99
C TRP A 49 7.54 1.74 -16.66
N LYS A 50 6.99 0.72 -15.99
CA LYS A 50 7.72 -0.50 -15.62
C LYS A 50 8.27 -1.24 -16.83
N HIS A 51 7.46 -1.36 -17.89
CA HIS A 51 7.87 -1.98 -19.15
C HIS A 51 9.03 -1.23 -19.79
N TRP A 52 8.94 0.10 -19.91
CA TRP A 52 10.00 0.93 -20.48
C TRP A 52 11.29 0.92 -19.64
N SER A 53 11.20 0.98 -18.31
CA SER A 53 12.36 0.87 -17.43
C SER A 53 13.07 -0.47 -17.56
N ASN A 54 12.32 -1.58 -17.73
CA ASN A 54 12.91 -2.89 -18.00
C ASN A 54 13.66 -2.94 -19.33
N CYS A 55 13.15 -2.28 -20.38
CA CYS A 55 13.82 -2.21 -21.68
C CYS A 55 15.21 -1.56 -21.61
N LEU A 56 15.41 -0.61 -20.68
CA LEU A 56 16.70 0.05 -20.47
C LEU A 56 17.60 -0.65 -19.44
N HIS A 57 17.18 -1.79 -18.87
CA HIS A 57 17.85 -2.44 -17.74
C HIS A 57 18.14 -1.48 -16.57
N GLN A 58 17.37 -0.38 -16.46
CA GLN A 58 17.53 0.54 -15.35
C GLN A 58 17.10 -0.18 -14.07
N PRO A 59 17.83 0.01 -12.95
CA PRO A 59 17.30 -0.40 -11.67
C PRO A 59 15.96 0.29 -11.51
N ILE A 60 14.90 -0.50 -11.33
CA ILE A 60 13.59 0.00 -10.91
C ILE A 60 13.80 0.50 -9.48
N ASP A 61 14.38 1.69 -9.35
CA ASP A 61 14.41 2.41 -8.09
C ASP A 61 12.96 2.54 -7.64
N LYS A 62 12.75 2.30 -6.35
CA LYS A 62 11.42 2.28 -5.74
C LYS A 62 10.76 3.64 -5.97
N ILE A 63 10.01 3.81 -7.06
CA ILE A 63 9.01 4.88 -7.24
C ILE A 63 8.10 4.97 -6.01
N HIS A 64 7.98 3.85 -5.30
CA HIS A 64 7.26 3.65 -4.06
C HIS A 64 7.96 4.16 -2.80
N SER A 65 9.12 4.84 -2.87
CA SER A 65 9.66 5.53 -1.70
C SER A 65 8.80 6.78 -1.44
N LEU A 66 7.61 6.56 -0.90
CA LEU A 66 6.74 7.62 -0.46
C LEU A 66 7.48 8.38 0.65
N SER A 67 7.87 9.62 0.37
CA SER A 67 8.48 10.50 1.35
C SER A 67 7.42 10.95 2.34
N LEU A 68 7.34 10.24 3.47
CA LEU A 68 6.39 10.54 4.52
C LEU A 68 6.74 11.86 5.22
N PRO A 69 5.74 12.61 5.71
CA PRO A 69 5.97 13.69 6.65
C PRO A 69 6.90 13.25 7.80
N VAL A 70 7.83 14.12 8.21
CA VAL A 70 8.73 13.84 9.34
C VAL A 70 7.95 13.85 10.66
N LYS A 71 7.00 14.79 10.79
CA LYS A 71 6.17 14.93 11.98
C LYS A 71 5.23 13.73 12.13
N GLY A 72 5.30 13.08 13.29
CA GLY A 72 4.45 11.94 13.62
C GLY A 72 4.84 10.65 12.91
N ARG A 73 6.02 10.59 12.27
CA ARG A 73 6.52 9.35 11.68
C ARG A 73 6.79 8.30 12.75
N LYS A 74 6.45 7.04 12.45
CA LYS A 74 6.65 5.91 13.35
C LYS A 74 7.02 4.66 12.58
N VAL A 75 8.06 3.95 13.03
CA VAL A 75 8.46 2.66 12.46
C VAL A 75 7.42 1.61 12.84
N HIS A 76 7.03 0.77 11.89
CA HIS A 76 6.15 -0.36 12.16
C HIS A 76 6.91 -1.46 12.90
N PRO A 77 6.34 -2.06 13.96
CA PRO A 77 6.91 -3.24 14.60
C PRO A 77 7.01 -4.46 13.65
N VAL A 78 6.09 -4.53 12.69
CA VAL A 78 6.06 -5.52 11.61
C VAL A 78 5.80 -4.77 10.31
N ALA A 79 6.68 -4.92 9.32
CA ALA A 79 6.54 -4.25 8.03
C ALA A 79 5.26 -4.71 7.31
N HIS A 80 4.60 -3.79 6.61
CA HIS A 80 3.50 -4.11 5.71
C HIS A 80 4.06 -4.69 4.42
N THR A 81 3.49 -5.81 3.99
CA THR A 81 3.71 -6.36 2.66
C THR A 81 2.50 -6.08 1.77
N GLY A 82 2.73 -5.91 0.47
CA GLY A 82 1.64 -5.83 -0.50
C GLY A 82 1.20 -7.22 -0.95
N LEU A 83 0.00 -7.33 -1.52
CA LEU A 83 -0.44 -8.52 -2.21
C LEU A 83 -0.13 -8.41 -3.70
N LYS A 84 0.40 -9.49 -4.28
CA LYS A 84 0.57 -9.60 -5.73
C LYS A 84 -0.77 -9.96 -6.36
N LYS A 85 -1.23 -9.17 -7.34
CA LYS A 85 -2.36 -9.54 -8.21
C LYS A 85 -1.92 -10.68 -9.13
N ILE A 86 -2.67 -11.78 -9.14
CA ILE A 86 -2.38 -12.99 -9.91
C ILE A 86 -3.60 -13.42 -10.72
N THR A 87 -3.39 -14.21 -11.78
CA THR A 87 -4.45 -14.74 -12.65
C THR A 87 -5.16 -15.93 -12.03
N VAL A 88 -6.30 -16.34 -12.58
CA VAL A 88 -7.05 -17.53 -12.13
C VAL A 88 -6.18 -18.80 -12.18
N ASP A 89 -5.40 -18.99 -13.25
CA ASP A 89 -4.50 -20.14 -13.37
C ASP A 89 -3.33 -20.10 -12.37
N GLU A 90 -2.85 -18.90 -12.04
CA GLU A 90 -1.87 -18.72 -10.96
C GLU A 90 -2.49 -19.03 -9.59
N VAL A 91 -3.75 -18.64 -9.34
CA VAL A 91 -4.49 -18.99 -8.11
C VAL A 91 -4.66 -20.50 -8.01
N ALA A 92 -5.11 -21.17 -9.08
CA ALA A 92 -5.30 -22.62 -9.09
C ALA A 92 -4.00 -23.37 -8.73
N ARG A 93 -2.87 -22.95 -9.33
CA ARG A 93 -1.55 -23.49 -8.99
C ARG A 93 -1.11 -23.14 -7.56
N TRP A 94 -1.46 -21.94 -7.07
CA TRP A 94 -1.15 -21.54 -5.69
C TRP A 94 -1.99 -22.30 -4.67
N ILE A 95 -3.23 -22.70 -4.97
CA ILE A 95 -4.06 -23.48 -4.03
C ILE A 95 -3.70 -24.97 -4.07
N ALA A 96 -3.25 -25.49 -5.22
CA ALA A 96 -2.89 -26.90 -5.37
C ALA A 96 -1.96 -27.40 -4.25
N GLY A 97 -2.39 -28.44 -3.53
CA GLY A 97 -1.65 -29.05 -2.43
C GLY A 97 -1.73 -28.32 -1.08
N ARG A 98 -2.53 -27.26 -0.96
CA ARG A 98 -2.81 -26.56 0.31
C ARG A 98 -4.21 -26.92 0.82
N TYR A 99 -4.31 -27.12 2.13
CA TYR A 99 -5.57 -27.36 2.84
C TYR A 99 -5.88 -26.18 3.77
N GLU A 100 -7.14 -26.03 4.18
CA GLU A 100 -7.60 -24.98 5.11
C GLU A 100 -7.30 -23.53 4.65
N VAL A 101 -7.43 -23.29 3.35
CA VAL A 101 -7.23 -21.95 2.78
C VAL A 101 -8.34 -21.01 3.23
N CYS A 102 -7.96 -19.91 3.89
CA CYS A 102 -8.88 -18.84 4.25
C CYS A 102 -9.06 -17.88 3.07
N LEU A 103 -10.29 -17.73 2.60
CA LEU A 103 -10.67 -16.72 1.63
C LEU A 103 -11.24 -15.50 2.37
N GLN A 104 -10.71 -14.32 2.07
CA GLN A 104 -11.17 -13.06 2.62
C GLN A 104 -11.45 -12.06 1.50
N PRO A 105 -12.51 -11.24 1.60
CA PRO A 105 -12.72 -10.17 0.64
C PRO A 105 -11.55 -9.18 0.73
N LYS A 106 -11.05 -8.75 -0.43
CA LYS A 106 -10.10 -7.64 -0.47
C LYS A 106 -10.89 -6.35 -0.25
N VAL A 107 -10.85 -5.85 0.98
CA VAL A 107 -11.39 -4.54 1.32
C VAL A 107 -10.63 -3.47 0.54
N ASP A 108 -11.36 -2.44 0.11
CA ASP A 108 -10.78 -1.24 -0.48
C ASP A 108 -10.79 -0.12 0.56
N GLY A 109 -9.65 0.09 1.19
CA GLY A 109 -9.50 1.09 2.23
C GLY A 109 -8.05 1.47 2.45
N VAL A 110 -7.73 1.81 3.70
CA VAL A 110 -6.39 2.25 4.09
C VAL A 110 -5.83 1.30 5.13
N SER A 111 -4.72 0.64 4.78
CA SER A 111 -4.06 -0.29 5.70
C SER A 111 -3.45 0.45 6.90
N VAL A 112 -3.56 -0.15 8.07
CA VAL A 112 -3.08 0.39 9.36
C VAL A 112 -2.48 -0.70 10.23
N THR A 113 -1.64 -0.29 11.18
CA THR A 113 -1.15 -1.12 12.28
C THR A 113 -1.77 -0.64 13.59
N LEU A 114 -2.39 -1.54 14.35
CA LEU A 114 -2.76 -1.34 15.74
C LEU A 114 -1.72 -2.00 16.65
N VAL A 115 -1.26 -1.26 17.65
CA VAL A 115 -0.37 -1.78 18.70
C VAL A 115 -1.12 -1.75 20.01
N TYR A 116 -1.36 -2.91 20.59
CA TYR A 116 -1.91 -3.06 21.94
C TYR A 116 -0.79 -3.45 22.91
N ARG A 117 -0.79 -2.86 24.11
CA ARG A 117 0.11 -3.23 25.22
C ARG A 117 -0.71 -3.53 26.45
N LYS A 118 -0.61 -4.76 26.98
CA LYS A 118 -1.43 -5.23 28.11
C LYS A 118 -2.93 -4.93 27.89
N GLY A 119 -3.40 -5.22 26.69
CA GLY A 119 -4.80 -5.05 26.30
C GLY A 119 -5.25 -3.62 26.01
N LYS A 120 -4.40 -2.58 26.16
CA LYS A 120 -4.74 -1.19 25.86
C LYS A 120 -4.17 -0.75 24.52
N LEU A 121 -4.96 -0.04 23.70
CA LEU A 121 -4.48 0.54 22.45
C LEU A 121 -3.39 1.58 22.74
N ALA A 122 -2.18 1.32 22.26
CA ALA A 122 -1.00 2.15 22.46
C ALA A 122 -0.57 2.89 21.19
N ALA A 123 -0.90 2.37 20.01
CA ALA A 123 -0.70 3.09 18.75
C ALA A 123 -1.70 2.67 17.67
N LEU A 124 -2.08 3.63 16.82
CA LEU A 124 -2.64 3.42 15.49
C LEU A 124 -1.69 4.07 14.48
N ILE A 125 -1.17 3.32 13.52
CA ILE A 125 -0.15 3.78 12.58
C ILE A 125 -0.65 3.55 11.16
N SER A 126 -0.62 4.56 10.29
CA SER A 126 -0.94 4.38 8.87
C SER A 126 0.11 3.50 8.17
N ARG A 127 -0.23 2.90 7.02
CA ARG A 127 0.72 2.07 6.24
C ARG A 127 2.01 2.80 5.88
N GLY A 128 1.89 4.03 5.40
CA GLY A 128 3.00 4.83 4.89
C GLY A 128 3.76 4.13 3.75
N ASN A 129 5.08 3.99 3.88
CA ASN A 129 5.91 3.29 2.89
C ASN A 129 6.04 1.77 3.15
N GLY A 130 5.29 1.28 4.15
CA GLY A 130 5.28 -0.12 4.59
C GLY A 130 6.31 -0.47 5.66
N VAL A 131 7.39 0.29 5.79
CA VAL A 131 8.36 0.17 6.91
C VAL A 131 8.06 1.20 8.00
N GLU A 132 7.69 2.40 7.57
CA GLU A 132 7.31 3.53 8.42
C GLU A 132 5.93 4.04 8.01
N GLY A 133 5.21 4.59 8.98
CA GLY A 133 3.91 5.20 8.81
C GLY A 133 3.77 6.49 9.60
N ILE A 134 2.54 7.03 9.66
CA ILE A 134 2.20 8.19 10.48
C ILE A 134 1.37 7.74 11.68
N ASP A 135 1.72 8.22 12.86
CA ASP A 135 0.99 8.00 14.09
C ASP A 135 -0.37 8.72 14.02
N TRP A 136 -1.43 7.92 13.95
CA TRP A 136 -2.83 8.31 13.93
C TRP A 136 -3.53 7.97 15.26
N SER A 137 -2.80 7.76 16.34
CA SER A 137 -3.39 7.37 17.64
C SER A 137 -4.48 8.34 18.11
N LYS A 138 -4.31 9.65 17.86
CA LYS A 138 -5.34 10.67 18.16
C LYS A 138 -6.61 10.53 17.31
N LYS A 139 -6.51 9.95 16.10
CA LYS A 139 -7.66 9.71 15.23
C LYS A 139 -8.48 8.50 15.68
N ALA A 140 -7.88 7.58 16.44
CA ALA A 140 -8.56 6.39 16.88
C ALA A 140 -9.81 6.70 17.70
N ASP A 141 -9.90 7.87 18.37
CA ASP A 141 -11.06 8.26 19.19
C ASP A 141 -12.32 8.50 18.35
N PHE A 142 -12.15 8.77 17.05
CA PHE A 142 -13.24 8.93 16.09
C PHE A 142 -13.60 7.62 15.37
N LEU A 143 -12.95 6.51 15.71
CA LEU A 143 -13.11 5.20 15.06
C LEU A 143 -13.70 4.19 16.06
N PRO A 144 -15.04 4.13 16.21
CA PRO A 144 -15.68 3.29 17.23
C PRO A 144 -15.43 1.79 17.03
N ALA A 145 -15.17 1.36 15.78
CA ALA A 145 -14.83 -0.01 15.45
C ALA A 145 -13.46 -0.46 16.00
N ILE A 146 -12.59 0.46 16.43
CA ILE A 146 -11.31 0.13 17.08
C ILE A 146 -11.52 0.12 18.60
N PRO A 147 -11.54 -1.05 19.25
CA PRO A 147 -11.68 -1.12 20.70
C PRO A 147 -10.43 -0.54 21.39
N LYS A 148 -10.63 0.35 22.37
CA LYS A 148 -9.53 0.94 23.16
C LYS A 148 -8.93 -0.04 24.15
N LYS A 149 -9.70 -1.04 24.54
CA LYS A 149 -9.31 -2.13 25.42
C LYS A 149 -9.79 -3.45 24.83
N ILE A 150 -8.95 -4.47 24.89
CA ILE A 150 -9.25 -5.84 24.49
C ILE A 150 -8.90 -6.80 25.64
N PRO A 151 -9.58 -7.95 25.76
CA PRO A 151 -9.28 -8.96 26.77
C PRO A 151 -8.02 -9.76 26.38
N ASN A 152 -6.86 -9.09 26.40
CA ASN A 152 -5.57 -9.70 26.09
C ASN A 152 -4.51 -9.17 27.05
N HIS A 153 -3.76 -10.08 27.68
CA HIS A 153 -2.75 -9.75 28.70
C HIS A 153 -1.30 -9.79 28.19
N ALA A 154 -1.10 -10.07 26.90
CA ALA A 154 0.23 -10.05 26.30
C ALA A 154 0.91 -8.69 26.49
N SER A 155 2.23 -8.72 26.67
CA SER A 155 3.05 -7.50 26.79
C SER A 155 2.87 -6.59 25.58
N GLN A 156 2.77 -7.19 24.39
CA GLN A 156 2.47 -6.51 23.13
C GLN A 156 1.69 -7.42 22.18
N LEU A 157 0.68 -6.85 21.52
CA LEU A 157 -0.04 -7.46 20.40
C LEU A 157 -0.04 -6.48 19.23
N ILE A 158 0.31 -6.96 18.04
CA ILE A 158 0.32 -6.19 16.80
C ILE A 158 -0.76 -6.74 15.88
N LEU A 159 -1.64 -5.88 15.40
CA LEU A 159 -2.68 -6.23 14.43
C LEU A 159 -2.51 -5.34 13.20
N GLN A 160 -2.48 -5.95 12.02
CA GLN A 160 -2.55 -5.23 10.75
C GLN A 160 -3.95 -5.45 10.16
N GLY A 161 -4.55 -4.38 9.65
CA GLY A 161 -5.90 -4.41 9.09
C GLY A 161 -6.15 -3.20 8.23
N GLU A 162 -7.41 -3.00 7.86
CA GLU A 162 -7.82 -1.98 6.89
C GLU A 162 -8.96 -1.13 7.45
N LEU A 163 -8.79 0.19 7.36
CA LEU A 163 -9.86 1.15 7.64
C LEU A 163 -10.61 1.43 6.35
N PHE A 164 -11.91 1.26 6.35
CA PHE A 164 -12.77 1.49 5.20
C PHE A 164 -14.05 2.18 5.63
N TRP A 165 -14.68 2.86 4.68
CA TRP A 165 -16.01 3.42 4.88
C TRP A 165 -17.04 2.35 4.53
N TYR A 166 -17.95 2.06 5.45
CA TYR A 166 -19.06 1.16 5.17
C TYR A 166 -20.21 1.93 4.52
N GLN A 167 -20.58 1.56 3.29
CA GLN A 167 -21.73 2.11 2.59
C GLN A 167 -22.84 1.07 2.53
N SER A 168 -24.00 1.36 3.12
CA SER A 168 -25.14 0.43 3.10
C SER A 168 -25.71 0.31 1.69
N GLY A 169 -25.85 -0.93 1.19
CA GLY A 169 -26.48 -1.23 -0.10
C GLY A 169 -25.56 -1.23 -1.32
N HIS A 170 -24.24 -1.26 -1.11
CA HIS A 170 -23.23 -1.35 -2.17
C HIS A 170 -22.21 -2.44 -1.88
#